data_AF-K2LPR9-F1
#
_entry.id   AF-K2LPR9-F1
#
_cell.length_a   1.000
_cell.length_b   1.000
_cell.length_c   1.000
_cell.angle_alpha   90.00
_cell.angle_beta   90.00
_cell.angle_gamma   90.00
#
_symmetry.space_group_name_H-M   'P 1'
#
loop_
_entity.id
_entity.type
_entity.pdbx_description
1 polymer ?
#
loop_
_entity_poly.entity_id
_entity_poly.type
_entity_poly.pdbx_seq_one_letter_code
_entity_poly.pdbx_strand_id
1 'polypeptide(L)'
;MSQTPSPGREGPTPKPEPRNVMTAELLLLLRLALSDEAFGRREADALEGAAKVLGLGAEDVAEVLSAFDGIATQRDVAAARLSLREDSRGHAWLLARLLFDLVARDATLAPRAHRLAARVGEILGLAPQEMEDLAAQALQR
;
A
#
# COMPACT_ATOMS: atom_id res chain seq x y z
N MET A 1 24.44 -31.77 -40.37
CA MET A 1 23.22 -31.48 -39.62
C MET A 1 23.61 -30.59 -38.45
N SER A 2 23.32 -29.29 -38.52
CA SER A 2 23.59 -28.35 -37.44
C SER A 2 22.43 -27.37 -37.38
N GLN A 3 21.48 -27.57 -36.45
CA GLN A 3 20.50 -26.56 -36.08
C GLN A 3 21.04 -25.83 -34.87
N THR A 4 21.30 -24.54 -35.04
CA THR A 4 21.55 -23.56 -33.97
C THR A 4 20.24 -23.31 -33.21
N PRO A 5 20.26 -23.27 -31.86
CA PRO A 5 19.10 -22.85 -31.08
C PRO A 5 18.88 -21.34 -31.23
N SER A 6 17.64 -20.94 -31.53
CA SER A 6 17.20 -19.54 -31.56
C SER A 6 17.35 -18.87 -30.19
N PRO A 7 17.85 -17.62 -30.11
CA PRO A 7 17.86 -16.87 -28.87
C PRO A 7 16.44 -16.42 -28.52
N GLY A 8 16.18 -16.39 -27.21
CA GLY A 8 14.86 -16.24 -26.61
C GLY A 8 14.10 -15.00 -27.05
N ARG A 9 12.81 -15.19 -27.31
CA ARG A 9 11.84 -14.11 -27.23
C ARG A 9 11.72 -13.71 -25.77
N GLU A 10 12.39 -12.64 -25.38
CA GLU A 10 11.90 -11.83 -24.26
C GLU A 10 10.53 -11.32 -24.68
N GLY A 11 9.49 -12.01 -24.20
CA GLY A 11 8.11 -11.55 -24.36
C GLY A 11 7.96 -10.18 -23.68
N PRO A 12 7.03 -9.33 -24.14
CA PRO A 12 6.76 -8.07 -23.44
C PRO A 12 6.45 -8.39 -21.98
N THR A 13 7.18 -7.76 -21.05
CA THR A 13 6.83 -7.81 -19.64
C THR A 13 5.36 -7.40 -19.52
N PRO A 14 4.49 -8.24 -18.93
CA PRO A 14 3.08 -7.91 -18.82
C PRO A 14 2.98 -6.58 -18.05
N LYS A 15 2.31 -5.60 -18.64
CA LYS A 15 1.99 -4.37 -17.91
C LYS A 15 1.18 -4.78 -16.68
N PRO A 16 1.52 -4.31 -15.48
CA PRO A 16 0.79 -4.66 -14.28
C PRO A 16 -0.68 -4.28 -14.48
N GLU A 17 -1.58 -5.22 -14.16
CA GLU A 17 -3.01 -4.97 -14.26
C GLU A 17 -3.40 -3.80 -13.35
N PRO A 18 -4.40 -2.98 -13.70
CA PRO A 18 -4.83 -1.83 -12.89
C PRO A 18 -5.17 -2.18 -11.44
N ARG A 19 -5.68 -3.40 -11.21
CA ARG A 19 -5.97 -3.93 -9.87
C ARG A 19 -4.69 -4.14 -9.05
N ASN A 20 -3.59 -4.52 -9.69
CA ASN A 20 -2.32 -4.75 -9.04
C ASN A 20 -1.63 -3.42 -8.69
N VAL A 21 -1.80 -2.40 -9.53
CA VAL A 21 -1.31 -1.03 -9.26
C VAL A 21 -2.00 -0.43 -8.03
N MET A 22 -3.34 -0.42 -8.00
CA MET A 22 -4.10 0.13 -6.86
C MET A 22 -3.80 -0.62 -5.55
N THR A 23 -3.62 -1.94 -5.62
CA THR A 23 -3.22 -2.75 -4.46
C THR A 23 -1.83 -2.36 -3.96
N ALA A 24 -0.87 -2.20 -4.86
CA ALA A 24 0.49 -1.80 -4.50
C ALA A 24 0.53 -0.39 -3.88
N GLU A 25 -0.21 0.57 -4.45
CA GLU A 25 -0.37 1.91 -3.89
C GLU A 25 -1.01 1.89 -2.50
N LEU A 26 -2.03 1.05 -2.30
CA LEU A 26 -2.70 0.91 -1.02
C LEU A 26 -1.79 0.34 0.06
N LEU A 27 -1.04 -0.71 -0.28
CA LEU A 27 -0.09 -1.33 0.62
C LEU A 27 1.11 -0.42 0.92
N LEU A 28 1.56 0.35 -0.07
CA LEU A 28 2.59 1.38 0.11
C LEU A 28 2.09 2.50 1.03
N LEU A 29 0.87 3.00 0.82
CA LEU A 29 0.25 4.00 1.68
C LEU A 29 0.12 3.49 3.11
N LEU A 30 -0.34 2.25 3.30
CA LEU A 30 -0.42 1.62 4.63
C LEU A 30 0.96 1.53 5.28
N ARG A 31 1.98 1.09 4.54
CA ARG A 31 3.37 1.02 5.00
C ARG A 31 3.85 2.39 5.50
N LEU A 32 3.66 3.44 4.71
CA LEU A 32 4.09 4.79 5.05
C LEU A 32 3.28 5.39 6.21
N ALA A 33 2.02 4.99 6.38
CA ALA A 33 1.16 5.44 7.48
C ALA A 33 1.46 4.72 8.81
N LEU A 34 1.95 3.46 8.74
CA LEU A 34 2.30 2.67 9.91
C LEU A 34 3.61 3.14 10.57
N SER A 35 4.62 3.49 9.79
CA SER A 35 5.93 3.92 10.31
C SER A 35 6.70 4.79 9.31
N ASP A 36 7.41 5.79 9.85
CA ASP A 36 8.38 6.62 9.12
C ASP A 36 9.79 5.99 9.15
N GLU A 37 9.97 4.89 9.88
CA GLU A 37 11.25 4.23 10.15
C GLU A 37 11.27 2.79 9.59
N ALA A 38 12.34 2.06 9.92
CA ALA A 38 12.58 0.68 9.50
C ALA A 38 11.41 -0.26 9.88
N PHE A 39 11.23 -1.27 9.04
CA PHE A 39 10.13 -2.22 9.07
C PHE A 39 10.22 -3.12 10.31
N GLY A 40 9.36 -2.90 11.30
CA GLY A 40 9.27 -3.74 12.49
C GLY A 40 8.33 -4.94 12.29
N ARG A 41 8.38 -5.90 13.23
CA ARG A 41 7.54 -7.11 13.19
C ARG A 41 6.04 -6.77 13.21
N ARG A 42 5.64 -5.75 13.98
CA ARG A 42 4.22 -5.36 14.11
C ARG A 42 3.68 -4.74 12.83
N GLU A 43 4.52 -4.01 12.10
CA GLU A 43 4.18 -3.39 10.82
C GLU A 43 4.11 -4.46 9.73
N ALA A 44 5.03 -5.44 9.76
CA ALA A 44 5.01 -6.61 8.90
C ALA A 44 3.73 -7.42 9.05
N ASP A 45 3.36 -7.78 10.28
CA ASP A 45 2.15 -8.56 10.55
C ASP A 45 0.88 -7.82 10.06
N ALA A 46 0.83 -6.50 10.23
CA ALA A 46 -0.29 -5.67 9.78
C ALA A 46 -0.36 -5.56 8.25
N LEU A 47 0.77 -5.44 7.56
CA LEU A 47 0.85 -5.44 6.11
C LEU A 47 0.51 -6.81 5.51
N GLU A 48 0.95 -7.90 6.16
CA GLU A 48 0.60 -9.26 5.77
C GLU A 48 -0.91 -9.52 5.90
N GLY A 49 -1.52 -9.08 7.01
CA GLY A 49 -2.98 -9.14 7.22
C GLY A 49 -3.73 -8.36 6.15
N ALA A 50 -3.32 -7.12 5.91
CA ALA A 50 -3.88 -6.26 4.86
C ALA A 50 -3.81 -6.92 3.47
N ALA A 51 -2.65 -7.43 3.08
CA ALA A 51 -2.45 -8.06 1.78
C ALA A 51 -3.32 -9.32 1.60
N LYS A 52 -3.49 -10.11 2.66
CA LYS A 52 -4.41 -11.27 2.67
C LYS A 52 -5.87 -10.84 2.49
N VAL A 53 -6.32 -9.77 3.14
CA VAL A 53 -7.70 -9.23 2.99
C VAL A 53 -7.95 -8.73 1.57
N LEU A 54 -6.91 -8.23 0.90
CA LEU A 54 -6.94 -7.84 -0.52
C LEU A 54 -6.89 -9.03 -1.48
N GLY A 55 -6.62 -10.24 -0.97
CA GLY A 55 -6.65 -11.49 -1.73
C GLY A 55 -5.32 -11.88 -2.38
N LEU A 56 -4.19 -11.36 -1.88
CA LEU A 56 -2.86 -11.68 -2.41
C LEU A 56 -2.45 -13.10 -1.98
N GLY A 57 -1.79 -13.83 -2.88
CA GLY A 57 -1.21 -15.13 -2.58
C GLY A 57 0.00 -15.00 -1.66
N ALA A 58 0.37 -16.06 -0.94
CA ALA A 58 1.49 -16.02 0.01
C ALA A 58 2.83 -15.63 -0.65
N GLU A 59 3.05 -16.02 -1.90
CA GLU A 59 4.23 -15.65 -2.69
C GLU A 59 4.24 -14.14 -3.00
N ASP A 60 3.11 -13.59 -3.49
CA ASP A 60 2.97 -12.16 -3.77
C ASP A 60 3.14 -11.33 -2.49
N VAL A 61 2.59 -11.81 -1.37
CA VAL A 61 2.73 -11.14 -0.07
C VAL A 61 4.20 -11.09 0.34
N ALA A 62 4.95 -12.19 0.18
CA ALA A 62 6.37 -12.22 0.49
C ALA A 62 7.19 -11.26 -0.40
N GLU A 63 6.87 -11.19 -1.70
CA GLU A 63 7.51 -10.26 -2.63
C GLU A 63 7.24 -8.80 -2.25
N VAL A 64 5.99 -8.45 -1.92
CA VAL A 64 5.62 -7.11 -1.48
C VAL A 64 6.33 -6.72 -0.19
N LEU A 65 6.36 -7.62 0.81
CA LEU A 65 7.06 -7.36 2.08
C LEU A 65 8.56 -7.15 1.84
N SER A 66 9.18 -7.97 0.98
CA SER A 66 10.59 -7.80 0.60
C SER A 66 10.84 -6.47 -0.11
N ALA A 67 9.92 -6.03 -0.99
CA ALA A 67 10.04 -4.74 -1.66
C ALA A 67 9.96 -3.56 -0.68
N PHE A 68 9.10 -3.66 0.34
CA PHE A 68 8.95 -2.62 1.35
C PHE A 68 10.05 -2.58 2.40
N ASP A 69 10.73 -3.70 2.65
CA ASP A 69 11.96 -3.71 3.46
C ASP A 69 13.07 -2.90 2.78
N GLY A 70 13.07 -2.85 1.44
CA GLY A 70 13.94 -1.96 0.66
C GLY A 70 13.66 -0.46 0.87
N ILE A 71 12.48 -0.08 1.37
CA ILE A 71 12.16 1.29 1.78
C ILE A 71 12.70 1.50 3.21
N ALA A 72 14.02 1.57 3.31
CA ALA A 72 14.75 1.60 4.57
C ALA A 72 15.24 2.98 4.97
N THR A 73 15.35 3.92 4.01
CA THR A 73 15.89 5.27 4.28
C THR A 73 14.82 6.35 4.25
N GLN A 74 15.05 7.46 4.95
CA GLN A 74 14.16 8.63 4.89
C GLN A 74 14.01 9.18 3.46
N ARG A 75 15.03 9.01 2.60
CA ARG A 75 14.96 9.42 1.20
C ARG A 75 13.95 8.58 0.43
N ASP A 76 13.94 7.26 0.65
CA ASP A 76 13.02 6.34 -0.03
C ASP A 76 11.58 6.62 0.41
N VAL A 77 11.38 6.85 1.71
CA VAL A 77 10.10 7.28 2.29
C VAL A 77 9.62 8.60 1.66
N ALA A 78 10.50 9.59 1.52
CA ALA A 78 10.16 10.87 0.92
C ALA A 78 9.78 10.73 -0.56
N ALA A 79 10.52 9.91 -1.32
CA ALA A 79 10.22 9.64 -2.72
C ALA A 79 8.87 8.93 -2.90
N ALA A 80 8.58 7.92 -2.06
CA ALA A 80 7.31 7.20 -2.08
C ALA A 80 6.10 8.07 -1.68
N ARG A 81 6.30 9.01 -0.75
CA ARG A 81 5.26 10.00 -0.42
C ARG A 81 5.00 10.95 -1.58
N LEU A 82 6.06 11.38 -2.26
CA LEU A 82 5.92 12.27 -3.41
C LEU A 82 5.15 11.59 -4.54
N SER A 83 5.44 10.33 -4.84
CA SER A 83 4.73 9.60 -5.89
C SER A 83 3.23 9.48 -5.62
N LEU A 84 2.82 9.29 -4.35
CA LEU A 84 1.40 9.25 -3.96
C LEU A 84 0.69 10.62 -4.00
N ARG A 85 1.45 11.72 -3.94
CA ARG A 85 0.91 13.10 -3.96
C ARG A 85 0.77 13.69 -5.35
N GLU A 86 1.54 13.20 -6.32
CA GLU A 86 1.46 13.68 -7.70
C GLU A 86 0.16 13.27 -8.40
N ASP A 87 -0.59 12.35 -7.78
CA ASP A 87 -1.90 11.94 -8.24
C ASP A 87 -3.01 12.98 -7.99
N SER A 88 -4.08 12.89 -8.79
CA SER A 88 -5.24 13.77 -8.65
C SER A 88 -5.90 13.62 -7.26
N ARG A 89 -6.51 14.70 -6.74
CA ARG A 89 -7.29 14.67 -5.48
C ARG A 89 -8.33 13.53 -5.44
N GLY A 90 -8.92 13.19 -6.59
CA GLY A 90 -9.89 12.09 -6.69
C GLY A 90 -9.25 10.72 -6.43
N HIS A 91 -8.04 10.49 -6.93
CA HIS A 91 -7.28 9.26 -6.69
C HIS A 91 -6.83 9.16 -5.24
N ALA A 92 -6.33 10.26 -4.66
CA ALA A 92 -6.01 10.33 -3.23
C ALA A 92 -7.23 9.97 -2.36
N TRP A 93 -8.40 10.51 -2.66
CA TRP A 93 -9.63 10.21 -1.91
C TRP A 93 -10.06 8.74 -2.08
N LEU A 94 -9.90 8.18 -3.29
CA LEU A 94 -10.16 6.76 -3.54
C LEU A 94 -9.22 5.85 -2.73
N LEU A 95 -7.91 6.13 -2.73
CA LEU A 95 -6.93 5.39 -1.93
C LEU A 95 -7.24 5.45 -0.44
N ALA A 96 -7.56 6.64 0.08
CA ALA A 96 -7.98 6.81 1.47
C ALA A 96 -9.22 5.96 1.77
N ARG A 97 -10.25 6.02 0.92
CA ARG A 97 -11.48 5.25 1.12
C ARG A 97 -11.23 3.74 1.14
N LEU A 98 -10.48 3.24 0.17
CA LEU A 98 -10.12 1.81 0.10
C LEU A 98 -9.31 1.37 1.33
N LEU A 99 -8.42 2.24 1.83
CA LEU A 99 -7.63 1.94 3.02
C LEU A 99 -8.52 1.83 4.25
N PHE A 100 -9.49 2.71 4.41
CA PHE A 100 -10.39 2.67 5.55
C PHE A 100 -11.45 1.55 5.46
N ASP A 101 -11.85 1.17 4.24
CA ASP A 101 -12.62 -0.06 4.02
C ASP A 101 -11.79 -1.31 4.40
N LEU A 102 -10.47 -1.29 4.19
CA LEU A 102 -9.55 -2.35 4.64
C LEU A 102 -9.38 -2.34 6.17
N VAL A 103 -9.18 -1.17 6.78
CA VAL A 103 -9.06 -1.01 8.24
C VAL A 103 -10.29 -1.55 8.96
N ALA A 104 -11.50 -1.34 8.41
CA ALA A 104 -12.74 -1.88 8.97
C ALA A 104 -12.79 -3.42 8.97
N ARG A 105 -12.09 -4.07 8.04
CA ARG A 105 -12.08 -5.52 7.86
C ARG A 105 -10.91 -6.22 8.57
N ASP A 106 -9.94 -5.46 9.04
CA ASP A 106 -8.73 -5.96 9.70
C ASP A 106 -8.71 -5.56 11.18
N ALA A 107 -8.92 -6.55 12.05
CA ALA A 107 -8.96 -6.36 13.50
C ALA A 107 -7.63 -5.83 14.10
N THR A 108 -6.51 -5.97 13.40
CA THR A 108 -5.21 -5.45 13.84
C THR A 108 -5.06 -3.96 13.52
N LEU A 109 -5.72 -3.49 12.45
CA LEU A 109 -5.68 -2.11 11.99
C LEU A 109 -6.76 -1.24 12.65
N ALA A 110 -7.95 -1.80 12.92
CA ALA A 110 -9.07 -1.04 13.50
C ALA A 110 -8.69 -0.23 14.78
N PRO A 111 -7.92 -0.76 15.75
CA PRO A 111 -7.50 0.04 16.92
C PRO A 111 -6.58 1.22 16.59
N ARG A 112 -6.01 1.27 15.38
CA ARG A 112 -5.10 2.31 14.90
C ARG A 112 -5.77 3.32 13.96
N ALA A 113 -7.07 3.17 13.70
CA ALA A 113 -7.80 3.93 12.68
C ALA A 113 -7.58 5.45 12.75
N HIS A 114 -7.75 6.07 13.93
CA HIS A 114 -7.55 7.52 14.08
C HIS A 114 -6.10 7.97 13.81
N ARG A 115 -5.11 7.21 14.29
CA ARG A 115 -3.70 7.52 14.02
C ARG A 115 -3.37 7.37 12.53
N LEU A 116 -3.90 6.32 11.90
CA LEU A 116 -3.77 6.11 10.46
C LEU A 116 -4.45 7.25 9.69
N ALA A 117 -5.58 7.77 10.16
CA ALA A 117 -6.32 8.84 9.50
C ALA A 117 -5.49 10.12 9.40
N ALA A 118 -4.88 10.53 10.52
CA ALA A 118 -3.98 11.68 10.54
C ALA A 118 -2.80 11.49 9.57
N ARG A 119 -2.13 10.33 9.62
CA ARG A 119 -0.96 10.05 8.77
C ARG A 119 -1.29 9.95 7.29
N VAL A 120 -2.40 9.31 6.95
CA VAL A 120 -2.86 9.18 5.56
C VAL A 120 -3.27 10.55 5.01
N GLY A 121 -3.94 11.38 5.82
CA GLY A 121 -4.23 12.77 5.46
C GLY A 121 -2.97 13.58 5.18
N GLU A 122 -1.96 13.47 6.04
CA GLU A 122 -0.64 14.07 5.82
C GLU A 122 -0.01 13.58 4.52
N ILE A 123 0.02 12.28 4.26
CA ILE A 123 0.67 11.70 3.08
C ILE A 123 -0.04 12.17 1.81
N LEU A 124 -1.38 12.07 1.75
CA LEU A 124 -2.17 12.33 0.55
C LEU A 124 -2.56 13.81 0.35
N GLY A 125 -2.29 14.68 1.33
CA GLY A 125 -2.69 16.08 1.29
C GLY A 125 -4.21 16.29 1.45
N LEU A 126 -4.88 15.40 2.18
CA LEU A 126 -6.31 15.49 2.48
C LEU A 126 -6.53 16.21 3.83
N ALA A 127 -7.68 16.86 4.00
CA ALA A 127 -7.93 17.62 5.21
C ALA A 127 -8.11 16.69 6.42
N PRO A 128 -7.59 17.05 7.62
CA PRO A 128 -7.72 16.21 8.81
C PRO A 128 -9.17 15.83 9.14
N GLN A 129 -10.11 16.77 8.99
CA GLN A 129 -11.53 16.51 9.24
C GLN A 129 -12.12 15.45 8.30
N GLU A 130 -11.78 15.50 7.01
CA GLU A 130 -12.23 14.50 6.02
C GLU A 130 -11.76 13.09 6.42
N MET A 131 -10.55 13.00 6.97
CA MET A 131 -9.95 11.73 7.39
C MET A 131 -10.53 11.21 8.70
N GLU A 132 -10.78 12.07 9.69
CA GLU A 132 -11.45 11.69 10.94
C GLU A 132 -12.87 11.18 10.69
N ASP A 133 -13.62 11.87 9.81
CA ASP A 133 -14.98 11.44 9.42
C ASP A 133 -14.94 10.06 8.74
N LEU A 134 -13.91 9.81 7.91
CA LEU A 134 -13.73 8.53 7.24
C LEU A 134 -13.35 7.41 8.22
N ALA A 135 -12.49 7.69 9.19
CA ALA A 135 -12.12 6.75 10.24
C ALA A 135 -13.31 6.38 11.14
N ALA A 136 -14.11 7.38 11.53
CA ALA A 136 -15.32 7.16 12.31
C ALA A 136 -16.33 6.26 11.56
N GLN A 137 -16.53 6.48 10.26
CA GLN A 137 -17.39 5.63 9.43
C GLN A 137 -16.87 4.19 9.33
N ALA A 138 -15.55 4.00 9.24
CA ALA A 138 -14.95 2.67 9.15
C ALA A 138 -15.21 1.83 10.41
N LEU A 139 -15.16 2.46 11.60
CA LEU A 139 -15.35 1.79 12.88
C LEU A 139 -16.82 1.47 13.23
N GLN A 140 -17.78 2.00 12.47
CA GLN A 140 -19.22 1.77 12.68
C GLN A 140 -19.77 0.59 11.87
N ARG A 141 -18.92 -0.11 11.11
CA ARG A 141 -19.28 -1.24 10.24
C ARG A 141 -18.90 -2.56 10.86
#